data_AF-A0A9W5NML0-F1
#
_entry.id   AF-A0A9W5NML0-F1
#
_cell.length_a   1.000
_cell.length_b   1.000
_cell.length_c   1.000
_cell.angle_alpha   90.00
_cell.angle_beta   90.00
_cell.angle_gamma   90.00
#
_symmetry.space_group_name_H-M   'P 1'
#
loop_
_entity.id
_entity.type
_entity.pdbx_description
1 polymer ?
#
loop_
_entity_poly.entity_id
_entity_poly.type
_entity_poly.pdbx_seq_one_letter_code
_entity_poly.pdbx_strand_id
1 'polypeptide(L)'
;MIKIIFNEIQMKQLEKNKNVLKASERSISYCPDFKIRAVKENQQGKGHSQIFSENGFNLAVIGEKKPKQYLKRWRRTFEQFGEEGFYTERRGKGSTERPWKNLSLLMKN
;
A
#
# COMPACT_ATOMS: atom_id res chain seq x y z
N MET A 1 1.29 13.51 -8.57
CA MET A 1 0.71 12.66 -7.50
C MET A 1 0.15 13.60 -6.43
N ILE A 2 -1.13 13.51 -6.07
CA ILE A 2 -1.69 14.36 -4.99
C ILE A 2 -1.16 13.87 -3.64
N LYS A 3 -0.59 14.80 -2.87
CA LYS A 3 -0.07 14.55 -1.52
C LYS A 3 -1.17 14.90 -0.51
N ILE A 4 -1.67 13.89 0.19
CA ILE A 4 -2.64 14.08 1.28
C ILE A 4 -1.86 14.10 2.58
N ILE A 5 -2.23 15.03 3.47
CA ILE A 5 -1.68 15.19 4.81
C ILE A 5 -2.84 15.05 5.78
N PHE A 6 -2.77 14.06 6.67
CA PHE A 6 -3.78 13.80 7.69
C PHE A 6 -3.41 14.52 8.97
N ASN A 7 -4.39 15.22 9.57
CA ASN A 7 -4.22 15.74 10.92
C ASN A 7 -4.46 14.65 11.99
N GLU A 8 -4.21 14.98 13.26
CA GLU A 8 -4.33 14.01 14.37
C GLU A 8 -5.74 13.43 14.50
N ILE A 9 -6.77 14.26 14.33
CA ILE A 9 -8.17 13.84 14.42
C ILE A 9 -8.49 12.84 13.31
N GLN A 10 -8.09 13.12 12.07
CA GLN A 10 -8.27 12.23 10.92
C GLN A 10 -7.52 10.92 11.11
N MET A 11 -6.28 10.94 11.61
CA MET A 11 -5.53 9.72 11.91
C MET A 11 -6.26 8.86 12.95
N LYS A 12 -6.68 9.46 14.07
CA LYS A 12 -7.46 8.77 15.12
C LYS A 12 -8.79 8.22 14.61
N GLN A 13 -9.45 8.92 13.69
CA GLN A 13 -10.67 8.43 13.04
C GLN A 13 -10.40 7.23 12.13
N LEU A 14 -9.32 7.28 11.34
CA LEU A 14 -8.92 6.19 10.45
C LEU A 14 -8.55 4.93 11.24
N GLU A 15 -7.85 5.09 12.36
CA GLU A 15 -7.41 3.98 13.22
C GLU A 15 -8.57 3.27 13.95
N LYS A 16 -9.77 3.85 14.01
CA LYS A 16 -10.97 3.16 14.49
C LYS A 16 -11.49 2.09 13.52
N ASN A 17 -11.08 2.14 12.25
CA ASN A 17 -11.51 1.18 11.25
C ASN A 17 -10.66 -0.10 11.34
N LYS A 18 -11.30 -1.26 11.55
CA LYS A 18 -10.63 -2.58 11.63
C LYS A 18 -9.76 -2.95 10.43
N ASN A 19 -9.99 -2.32 9.28
CA ASN A 19 -9.22 -2.54 8.05
C ASN A 19 -7.93 -1.68 7.99
N VAL A 20 -7.71 -0.81 8.98
CA VAL A 20 -6.52 0.02 9.14
C VAL A 20 -5.63 -0.57 10.22
N LEU A 21 -4.37 -0.82 9.88
CA LEU A 21 -3.34 -1.27 10.82
C LEU A 21 -2.71 -0.08 11.55
N LYS A 22 -2.47 1.02 10.83
CA LYS A 22 -1.89 2.26 11.36
C LYS A 22 -2.18 3.42 10.43
N ALA A 23 -2.43 4.61 10.99
CA ALA A 23 -2.41 5.85 10.23
C ALA A 23 -1.16 6.67 10.58
N SER A 24 -0.61 7.35 9.59
CA SER A 24 0.39 8.40 9.77
C SER A 24 -0.03 9.62 8.99
N GLU A 25 0.62 10.75 9.23
CA GLU A 25 0.34 12.00 8.56
C GLU A 25 0.31 11.86 7.03
N ARG A 26 1.10 10.94 6.45
CA ARG A 26 1.26 10.81 4.98
C ARG A 26 0.77 9.50 4.41
N SER A 27 0.38 8.53 5.23
CA SER A 27 0.03 7.19 4.74
C SER A 27 -0.92 6.46 5.67
N ILE A 28 -1.70 5.55 5.07
CA ILE A 28 -2.52 4.57 5.77
C ILE A 28 -1.90 3.21 5.48
N SER A 29 -1.55 2.49 6.55
CA SER A 29 -1.17 1.09 6.50
C SER A 29 -2.44 0.26 6.63
N TYR A 30 -2.80 -0.45 5.58
CA TYR A 30 -3.99 -1.30 5.54
C TYR A 30 -3.66 -2.73 5.98
N CYS A 31 -4.61 -3.38 6.66
CA CYS A 31 -4.51 -4.79 7.04
C CYS A 31 -4.36 -5.69 5.81
N PRO A 32 -3.48 -6.71 5.83
CA PRO A 32 -3.33 -7.66 4.72
C PRO A 32 -4.65 -8.29 4.27
N ASP A 33 -5.48 -8.77 5.22
CA ASP A 33 -6.77 -9.39 4.94
C ASP A 33 -7.71 -8.47 4.16
N PHE A 34 -7.72 -7.17 4.49
CA PHE A 34 -8.53 -6.20 3.77
C PHE A 34 -8.05 -6.02 2.34
N LYS A 35 -6.73 -5.97 2.10
CA LYS A 35 -6.17 -5.86 0.74
C LYS A 35 -6.58 -7.05 -0.12
N ILE A 36 -6.53 -8.26 0.45
CA ILE A 36 -6.94 -9.49 -0.24
C ILE A 36 -8.43 -9.45 -0.58
N ARG A 37 -9.29 -9.18 0.41
CA ARG A 37 -10.74 -9.05 0.19
C ARG A 37 -11.06 -8.00 -0.87
N ALA A 38 -10.43 -6.83 -0.80
CA ALA A 38 -10.63 -5.75 -1.76
C ALA A 38 -10.23 -6.15 -3.20
N VAL A 39 -9.13 -6.89 -3.37
CA VAL A 39 -8.74 -7.41 -4.69
C VAL A 39 -9.76 -8.42 -5.22
N LYS A 40 -10.21 -9.36 -4.39
CA LYS A 40 -11.21 -10.38 -4.77
C LYS A 40 -12.55 -9.74 -5.15
N GLU A 41 -13.04 -8.80 -4.34
CA GLU A 41 -14.26 -8.04 -4.65
C GLU A 41 -14.12 -7.24 -5.96
N ASN A 42 -12.94 -6.69 -6.24
CA ASN A 42 -12.70 -5.98 -7.50
C ASN A 42 -12.66 -6.93 -8.70
N GLN A 43 -12.13 -8.14 -8.56
CA GLN A 43 -12.18 -9.18 -9.59
C GLN A 43 -13.62 -9.63 -9.88
N GLN A 44 -14.51 -9.56 -8.88
CA GLN A 44 -15.95 -9.78 -9.04
C GLN A 44 -16.70 -8.57 -9.63
N GLY A 45 -15.99 -7.50 -10.00
CA GLY A 45 -16.56 -6.34 -10.68
C GLY A 45 -16.93 -5.16 -9.77
N LYS A 46 -16.76 -5.25 -8.44
CA LYS A 46 -17.01 -4.10 -7.57
C LYS A 46 -16.04 -2.96 -7.84
N GLY A 47 -16.57 -1.74 -7.88
CA GLY A 47 -15.77 -0.53 -8.08
C GLY A 47 -14.93 -0.16 -6.85
N HIS A 48 -13.77 0.45 -7.08
CA HIS A 48 -12.84 0.87 -6.02
C HIS A 48 -13.51 1.74 -4.94
N SER A 49 -14.30 2.74 -5.34
CA SER A 49 -14.99 3.63 -4.41
C SER A 49 -16.00 2.88 -3.55
N GLN A 50 -16.74 1.96 -4.16
CA GLN A 50 -17.73 1.11 -3.47
C GLN A 50 -17.06 0.23 -2.42
N ILE A 51 -15.98 -0.49 -2.78
CA ILE A 51 -15.25 -1.37 -1.86
C ILE A 51 -14.78 -0.61 -0.61
N PHE A 52 -14.21 0.58 -0.79
CA PHE A 52 -13.72 1.38 0.34
C PHE A 52 -14.87 1.96 1.17
N SER A 53 -15.94 2.45 0.52
CA SER A 53 -17.12 2.99 1.22
C SER A 53 -17.82 1.93 2.07
N GLU A 54 -18.09 0.75 1.50
CA GLU A 54 -18.70 -0.40 2.19
C GLU A 54 -17.84 -0.91 3.36
N ASN A 55 -16.52 -0.70 3.29
CA ASN A 55 -15.57 -1.06 4.34
C ASN A 55 -15.29 0.08 5.33
N GLY A 56 -16.13 1.11 5.37
CA GLY A 56 -16.12 2.16 6.39
C GLY A 56 -15.07 3.25 6.17
N PHE A 57 -14.62 3.47 4.93
CA PHE A 57 -13.72 4.58 4.62
C PHE A 57 -14.48 5.79 4.08
N ASN A 58 -14.25 6.96 4.67
CA ASN A 58 -14.72 8.22 4.11
C ASN A 58 -13.80 8.67 2.95
N LEU A 59 -14.31 8.60 1.72
CA LEU A 59 -13.56 8.92 0.50
C LEU A 59 -13.13 10.38 0.40
N ALA A 60 -13.87 11.31 1.02
CA ALA A 60 -13.47 12.71 1.08
C ALA A 60 -12.24 12.90 1.99
N VAL A 61 -12.12 12.08 3.04
CA VAL A 61 -10.97 12.11 3.97
C VAL A 61 -9.75 11.42 3.35
N ILE A 62 -9.91 10.20 2.83
CA ILE A 62 -8.77 9.45 2.26
C ILE A 62 -8.38 9.90 0.85
N GLY A 63 -9.21 10.75 0.22
CA GLY A 63 -9.07 11.25 -1.14
C GLY A 63 -9.67 10.34 -2.20
N GLU A 64 -10.61 10.86 -2.98
CA GLU A 64 -11.44 10.11 -3.93
C GLU A 64 -10.66 9.31 -4.98
N LYS A 65 -9.49 9.82 -5.41
CA LYS A 65 -8.64 9.16 -6.41
C LYS A 65 -7.75 8.07 -5.81
N LYS A 66 -7.59 8.02 -4.49
CA LYS A 66 -6.67 7.10 -3.80
C LYS A 66 -7.11 5.63 -3.82
N PRO A 67 -8.39 5.28 -3.60
CA PRO A 67 -8.88 3.90 -3.73
C PRO A 67 -8.43 3.22 -5.03
N LYS A 68 -8.59 3.91 -6.18
CA LYS A 68 -8.14 3.40 -7.48
C LYS A 68 -6.64 3.10 -7.52
N GLN A 69 -5.82 4.00 -6.96
CA GLN A 69 -4.36 3.83 -6.94
C GLN A 69 -3.92 2.70 -6.01
N TYR A 70 -4.52 2.59 -4.83
CA TYR A 70 -4.22 1.51 -3.88
C TYR A 70 -4.61 0.16 -4.47
N LEU A 71 -5.83 0.05 -4.99
CA LEU A 71 -6.33 -1.20 -5.54
C LEU A 71 -5.51 -1.65 -6.76
N LYS A 72 -5.09 -0.73 -7.63
CA LYS A 72 -4.18 -1.04 -8.74
C LYS A 72 -2.86 -1.66 -8.25
N ARG A 73 -2.27 -1.13 -7.16
CA ARG A 73 -1.03 -1.67 -6.58
C ARG A 73 -1.26 -3.04 -5.97
N TRP A 74 -2.36 -3.22 -5.22
CA TRP A 74 -2.68 -4.49 -4.58
C TRP A 74 -2.97 -5.59 -5.60
N ARG A 75 -3.70 -5.28 -6.67
CA ARG A 75 -3.89 -6.24 -7.78
C ARG A 75 -2.58 -6.73 -8.35
N ARG A 76 -1.63 -5.84 -8.62
CA ARG A 76 -0.30 -6.22 -9.10
C ARG A 76 0.43 -7.13 -8.11
N THR A 77 0.37 -6.84 -6.82
CA THR A 77 0.96 -7.70 -5.78
C THR A 77 0.31 -9.08 -5.77
N PHE A 78 -1.03 -9.13 -5.85
CA PHE A 78 -1.80 -10.37 -5.86
C PHE A 78 -1.52 -11.21 -7.12
N GLU A 79 -1.49 -10.58 -8.30
CA GLU A 79 -1.18 -11.23 -9.57
C GLU A 79 0.23 -11.84 -9.57
N GLN A 80 1.20 -11.16 -8.97
CA GLN A 80 2.60 -11.62 -8.97
C GLN A 80 2.90 -12.67 -7.90
N PHE A 81 2.25 -12.57 -6.73
CA PHE A 81 2.67 -13.29 -5.53
C PHE A 81 1.54 -13.96 -4.75
N GLY A 82 0.30 -13.87 -5.22
CA GLY A 82 -0.88 -14.34 -4.49
C GLY A 82 -1.12 -13.60 -3.17
N GLU A 83 -1.86 -14.25 -2.28
CA GLU A 83 -2.20 -13.73 -0.95
C GLU A 83 -0.97 -13.53 -0.06
N GLU A 84 0.00 -14.45 -0.15
CA GLU A 84 1.28 -14.41 0.57
C GLU A 84 2.07 -13.12 0.33
N GLY A 85 1.86 -12.48 -0.84
CA GLY A 85 2.44 -11.19 -1.18
C GLY A 85 2.07 -10.05 -0.22
N PHE A 86 1.00 -10.19 0.57
CA PHE A 86 0.56 -9.18 1.53
C PHE A 86 1.00 -9.43 2.98
N TYR A 87 1.37 -10.67 3.32
CA TYR A 87 1.84 -11.04 4.66
C TYR A 87 3.37 -11.00 4.77
N THR A 88 4.06 -11.20 3.65
CA THR A 88 5.53 -11.26 3.63
C THR A 88 6.16 -9.90 3.34
N GLU A 89 7.12 -9.46 4.16
CA GLU A 89 8.01 -8.34 3.81
C GLU A 89 8.95 -8.74 2.66
N ARG A 90 8.94 -7.94 1.59
CA ARG A 90 9.65 -8.25 0.33
C ARG A 90 10.62 -7.16 -0.13
N ARG A 91 10.73 -6.05 0.60
CA ARG A 91 11.76 -5.04 0.32
C ARG A 91 13.14 -5.68 0.34
N GLY A 92 13.97 -5.35 -0.66
CA GLY A 92 15.32 -5.90 -0.81
C GLY A 92 15.40 -7.36 -1.28
N LYS A 93 14.27 -8.07 -1.44
CA LYS A 93 14.29 -9.44 -1.97
C LYS A 93 14.36 -9.40 -3.49
N GLY A 94 15.39 -10.03 -4.06
CA GLY A 94 15.61 -10.10 -5.51
C GLY A 94 16.24 -8.84 -6.13
N SER A 95 16.71 -7.88 -5.31
CA SER A 95 17.59 -6.83 -5.80
C SER A 95 19.00 -7.38 -6.00
N THR A 96 19.52 -7.28 -7.21
CA THR A 96 20.96 -7.38 -7.46
C THR A 96 21.64 -6.26 -6.67
N GLU A 97 22.59 -6.58 -5.81
CA GLU A 97 23.37 -5.59 -5.08
C GLU A 97 23.91 -4.53 -6.05
N ARG A 98 23.97 -3.27 -5.62
CA ARG A 98 24.66 -2.24 -6.41
C ARG A 98 26.11 -2.69 -6.53
N PRO A 99 26.67 -2.89 -7.73
CA PRO A 99 28.06 -3.30 -7.85
C PRO A 99 28.94 -2.24 -7.21
N TRP A 100 29.63 -2.61 -6.14
CA TRP A 100 30.62 -1.77 -5.48
C TRP A 100 31.80 -1.64 -6.44
N LYS A 101 32.09 -0.42 -6.93
CA LYS A 101 33.29 -0.20 -7.75
C LYS A 101 34.52 -0.43 -6.86
N ASN A 102 35.31 -1.45 -7.20
CA ASN A 102 36.60 -1.75 -6.57
C ASN A 102 37.49 -0.49 -6.54
N LEU A 103 37.72 0.05 -5.34
CA LEU A 103 38.70 1.13 -5.08
C LEU A 103 40.16 0.64 -5.16
N SER A 104 40.40 -0.63 -5.51
CA SER A 104 41.74 -1.23 -5.60
C SER A 104 42.60 -0.74 -6.78
N LEU A 105 42.06 0.11 -7.66
CA LEU A 105 42.80 0.72 -8.77
C LEU A 105 43.40 2.10 -8.47
N LEU A 106 43.19 2.66 -7.28
CA LEU A 106 43.66 4.02 -6.92
C LEU A 106 44.86 4.05 -5.96
N MET A 107 45.45 2.90 -5.63
CA MET A 107 46.67 2.83 -4.79
C MET A 107 47.87 2.19 -5.49
N LYS A 108 47.89 2.21 -6.82
CA LYS A 108 49.09 1.89 -7.61
C LYS A 108 49.43 3.09 -8.48
N ASN A 109 50.16 4.04 -7.89
CA ASN A 109 51.13 4.94 -8.54
C ASN A 109 51.94 5.63 -7.45
#